data_AF-A0AAP8T256-F1
#
_entry.id   AF-A0AAP8T256-F1
#
_cell.length_a   1.000
_cell.length_b   1.000
_cell.length_c   1.000
_cell.angle_alpha   90.00
_cell.angle_beta   90.00
_cell.angle_gamma   90.00
#
_symmetry.space_group_name_H-M   'P 1'
#
loop_
_entity.id
_entity.type
_entity.pdbx_description
1 polymer ?
#
loop_
_entity_poly.entity_id
_entity_poly.type
_entity_poly.pdbx_seq_one_letter_code
_entity_poly.pdbx_strand_id
1 'polypeptide(L)'
;AVTTVTDTIDTTTVTLNATASAAEGGTVTYTATVGAPVTGSPVTVSLANGQTITIDVGKTTGTVTTAAPNDALTGHAPLTNSITNVSG
;
A
#
# COMPACT_ATOMS: atom_id res chain seq x y z
N ALA A 1 -4.73 15.81 40.69
CA ALA A 1 -3.83 15.30 39.64
C ALA A 1 -4.70 14.79 38.50
N VAL A 2 -4.39 15.16 37.26
CA VAL A 2 -5.09 14.67 36.06
C VAL A 2 -4.08 13.86 35.25
N THR A 3 -4.33 12.55 35.12
CA THR A 3 -3.60 11.66 34.23
C THR A 3 -4.24 11.76 32.85
N THR A 4 -3.58 12.47 31.93
CA THR A 4 -3.93 12.46 30.51
C THR A 4 -3.43 11.15 29.92
N VAL A 5 -4.35 10.22 29.67
CA VAL A 5 -4.09 9.10 28.76
C VAL A 5 -4.26 9.65 27.35
N THR A 6 -3.16 9.94 26.68
CA THR A 6 -3.14 10.09 25.22
C THR A 6 -3.21 8.70 24.63
N ASP A 7 -4.43 8.23 24.40
CA ASP A 7 -4.66 7.11 23.50
C ASP A 7 -4.52 7.66 22.08
N THR A 8 -3.34 7.49 21.51
CA THR A 8 -3.04 7.90 20.14
C THR A 8 -3.71 6.88 19.22
N ILE A 9 -5.02 7.01 19.02
CA ILE A 9 -5.68 6.30 17.93
C ILE A 9 -5.23 6.99 16.63
N ASP A 10 -4.00 6.67 16.21
CA ASP A 10 -3.40 7.06 14.93
C ASP A 10 -4.16 6.35 13.81
N THR A 11 -5.32 6.90 13.46
CA THR A 11 -6.02 6.53 12.23
C THR A 11 -5.29 7.16 11.05
N THR A 12 -4.12 6.62 10.70
CA THR A 12 -3.44 6.99 9.46
C THR A 12 -4.30 6.50 8.30
N THR A 13 -4.95 7.44 7.60
CA THR A 13 -5.65 7.13 6.36
C THR A 13 -4.61 6.72 5.32
N VAL A 14 -4.56 5.42 5.02
CA VAL A 14 -3.68 4.87 3.98
C VAL A 14 -4.43 4.87 2.67
N THR A 15 -3.86 5.54 1.68
CA THR A 15 -4.36 5.53 0.31
C THR A 15 -3.45 4.65 -0.54
N LEU A 16 -4.04 3.68 -1.23
CA LEU A 16 -3.32 2.87 -2.21
C LEU A 16 -3.64 3.38 -3.59
N ASN A 17 -2.60 3.77 -4.32
CA ASN A 17 -2.70 4.11 -5.72
C ASN A 17 -1.93 3.07 -6.53
N ALA A 18 -2.62 2.39 -7.44
CA ALA A 18 -2.02 1.49 -8.42
C ALA A 18 -1.94 2.19 -9.78
N THR A 19 -0.90 1.93 -10.57
CA THR A 19 -0.95 2.26 -11.99
C THR A 19 -2.01 1.38 -12.67
N ALA A 20 -3.12 2.01 -13.08
CA ALA A 20 -4.32 1.33 -13.59
C ALA A 20 -4.10 0.56 -14.90
N SER A 21 -3.00 0.82 -15.61
CA SER A 21 -2.66 0.16 -16.86
C SER A 21 -1.14 -0.02 -16.97
N ALA A 22 -0.70 -1.28 -16.98
CA ALA A 22 0.59 -1.67 -17.50
C ALA A 22 0.35 -2.42 -18.82
N ALA A 23 1.26 -2.30 -19.78
CA ALA A 23 1.24 -3.15 -20.97
C ALA A 23 1.30 -4.63 -20.57
N GLU A 24 0.90 -5.53 -21.47
CA GLU A 24 0.99 -6.98 -21.25
C GLU A 24 2.44 -7.37 -20.88
N GLY A 25 2.62 -8.07 -19.76
CA GLY A 25 3.95 -8.39 -19.22
C GLY A 25 4.74 -7.18 -18.69
N GLY A 26 4.13 -6.00 -18.63
CA GLY A 26 4.69 -4.78 -18.05
C GLY A 26 4.66 -4.81 -16.53
N THR A 27 5.32 -3.82 -15.91
CA THR A 27 5.33 -3.66 -14.46
C THR A 27 4.19 -2.76 -13.98
N VAL A 28 3.43 -3.23 -12.99
CA VAL A 28 2.50 -2.42 -12.20
C VAL A 28 3.21 -1.94 -10.95
N THR A 29 3.07 -0.65 -10.65
CA THR A 29 3.59 -0.04 -9.42
C THR A 29 2.43 0.26 -8.50
N TYR A 30 2.50 -0.27 -7.29
CA TYR A 30 1.61 0.06 -6.20
C TYR A 30 2.32 1.03 -5.25
N THR A 31 1.70 2.16 -5.00
CA THR A 31 2.19 3.17 -4.07
C THR A 31 1.18 3.31 -2.93
N ALA A 32 1.59 2.94 -1.73
CA ALA A 32 0.84 3.23 -0.52
C ALA A 32 1.31 4.58 0.05
N THR A 33 0.38 5.46 0.35
CA THR A 33 0.63 6.78 0.94
C THR A 33 -0.15 6.91 2.23
N VAL A 34 0.54 7.24 3.33
CA VAL A 34 -0.07 7.57 4.62
C VAL A 34 -0.20 9.09 4.76
N GLY A 35 -1.26 9.55 5.43
CA GLY A 35 -1.54 10.99 5.62
C GLY A 35 -0.52 11.76 6.48
N ALA A 36 0.33 11.06 7.25
CA ALA A 36 1.36 11.64 8.09
C ALA A 36 2.62 10.76 8.09
N PRO A 37 3.82 11.31 8.37
CA PRO A 37 5.03 10.51 8.47
C PRO A 37 4.88 9.41 9.51
N VAL A 38 5.33 8.21 9.18
CA VAL A 38 5.32 7.08 10.11
C VAL A 38 6.19 7.42 11.32
N THR A 39 5.65 7.23 12.53
CA THR A 39 6.38 7.45 13.79
C THR A 39 6.36 6.19 14.64
N GLY A 40 7.42 5.98 15.44
CA GLY A 40 7.54 4.79 16.29
C GLY A 40 8.03 3.54 15.54
N SER A 41 7.20 2.98 14.67
CA SER A 41 7.44 1.69 13.99
C SER A 41 7.08 1.76 12.51
N PRO A 42 7.76 1.02 11.63
CA PRO A 42 7.45 1.00 10.19
C PRO A 42 6.04 0.46 9.94
N VAL A 43 5.30 1.11 9.03
CA VAL A 43 3.97 0.67 8.62
C VAL A 43 4.12 -0.37 7.50
N THR A 44 3.41 -1.48 7.63
CA THR A 44 3.31 -2.55 6.66
C THR A 44 1.90 -2.60 6.09
N VAL A 45 1.80 -2.60 4.77
CA VAL A 45 0.53 -2.60 4.03
C VAL A 45 0.50 -3.89 3.22
N SER A 46 -0.38 -4.81 3.58
CA SER A 46 -0.65 -6.02 2.79
C SER A 46 -1.66 -5.72 1.70
N LEU A 47 -1.37 -6.27 0.52
CA LEU A 47 -2.19 -6.14 -0.67
C LEU A 47 -2.91 -7.46 -0.98
N ALA A 48 -4.03 -7.37 -1.70
CA ALA A 48 -4.84 -8.53 -2.08
C ALA A 48 -4.11 -9.54 -2.98
N ASN A 49 -3.11 -9.08 -3.76
CA ASN A 49 -2.23 -9.95 -4.54
C ASN A 49 -1.16 -10.69 -3.71
N GLY A 50 -1.14 -10.53 -2.39
CA GLY A 50 -0.15 -11.15 -1.50
C GLY A 50 1.17 -10.38 -1.36
N GLN A 51 1.31 -9.24 -2.04
CA GLN A 51 2.46 -8.35 -1.87
C GLN A 51 2.34 -7.54 -0.57
N THR A 52 3.48 -7.11 -0.04
CA THR A 52 3.52 -6.24 1.15
C THR A 52 4.36 -5.01 0.85
N ILE A 53 3.80 -3.82 1.11
CA ILE A 53 4.50 -2.54 1.04
C ILE A 53 4.95 -2.18 2.45
N THR A 54 6.23 -1.84 2.63
CA THR A 54 6.74 -1.31 3.89
C THR A 54 7.00 0.19 3.74
N ILE A 55 6.53 0.98 4.70
CA ILE A 55 6.73 2.41 4.82
C ILE A 55 7.59 2.64 6.06
N ASP A 56 8.85 3.01 5.83
CA ASP A 56 9.80 3.24 6.91
C ASP A 56 9.40 4.43 7.80
N VAL A 57 9.89 4.40 9.04
CA VAL A 57 9.74 5.52 9.98
C VAL A 57 10.31 6.80 9.38
N GLY A 58 9.55 7.89 9.48
CA GLY A 58 9.86 9.18 8.88
C GLY A 58 9.51 9.28 7.38
N LYS A 59 9.00 8.20 6.77
CA LYS A 59 8.44 8.22 5.42
C LYS A 59 6.93 8.30 5.46
N THR A 60 6.36 8.77 4.36
CA THR A 60 4.90 8.81 4.15
C THR A 60 4.46 7.89 3.03
N THR A 61 5.40 7.30 2.30
CA THR A 61 5.13 6.52 1.12
C THR A 61 5.99 5.26 1.08
N GLY A 62 5.39 4.19 0.54
CA GLY A 62 6.08 2.96 0.21
C GLY A 62 5.61 2.48 -1.15
N THR A 63 6.50 1.77 -1.87
CA THR A 63 6.20 1.26 -3.21
C THR A 63 6.54 -0.22 -3.31
N VAL A 64 5.76 -0.94 -4.11
CA VAL A 64 6.10 -2.29 -4.56
C VAL A 64 5.70 -2.44 -6.02
N THR A 65 6.50 -3.18 -6.78
CA THR A 65 6.20 -3.49 -8.17
C THR A 65 5.81 -4.96 -8.32
N THR A 66 4.96 -5.24 -9.29
CA THR A 66 4.64 -6.60 -9.72
C THR A 66 4.62 -6.65 -11.24
N ALA A 67 4.92 -7.82 -11.80
CA ALA A 67 4.64 -8.06 -13.20
C ALA A 67 3.12 -8.20 -13.41
N ALA A 68 2.61 -7.56 -14.45
CA ALA A 68 1.27 -7.81 -14.94
C ALA A 68 1.23 -9.22 -15.56
N PRO A 69 0.17 -10.01 -15.34
CA PRO A 69 0.00 -11.31 -15.97
C PRO A 69 0.02 -11.15 -17.49
N ASN A 70 0.76 -12.02 -18.17
CA ASN A 70 0.89 -12.09 -19.62
C ASN A 70 -0.12 -13.09 -20.18
N ASP A 71 -1.39 -12.69 -20.24
CA ASP A 71 -2.38 -13.50 -20.95
C ASP A 71 -2.46 -13.04 -22.41
N ALA A 72 -1.91 -13.85 -23.32
CA ALA A 72 -1.85 -13.54 -24.75
C ALA A 72 -3.16 -13.84 -25.49
N LEU A 73 -4.19 -14.40 -24.83
CA LEU A 73 -5.34 -15.03 -25.50
C LEU A 73 -6.70 -14.41 -25.17
N THR A 74 -6.83 -13.59 -24.13
CA THR A 74 -8.11 -12.94 -23.81
C THR A 74 -7.88 -11.54 -23.23
N GLY A 75 -8.61 -10.55 -23.75
CA GLY A 75 -8.48 -9.14 -23.36
C GLY A 75 -8.39 -8.96 -21.83
N HIS A 76 -7.40 -8.18 -21.41
CA HIS A 76 -7.05 -8.02 -20.00
C HIS A 76 -8.24 -7.55 -19.15
N ALA A 77 -8.55 -8.33 -18.13
CA ALA A 77 -9.28 -7.79 -16.99
C ALA A 77 -8.41 -6.69 -16.34
N PRO A 78 -8.99 -5.54 -15.95
CA PRO A 78 -8.26 -4.51 -15.23
C PRO A 78 -7.66 -5.12 -13.95
N LEU A 79 -6.38 -4.82 -13.71
CA LEU A 79 -5.71 -5.26 -12.49
C LEU A 79 -6.29 -4.49 -11.31
N THR A 80 -7.23 -5.14 -10.60
CA THR A 80 -7.78 -4.63 -9.36
C THR A 80 -6.95 -5.16 -8.21
N ASN A 81 -6.38 -4.26 -7.44
CA ASN A 81 -5.64 -4.62 -6.23
C ASN A 81 -6.08 -3.66 -5.14
N SER A 82 -6.39 -4.21 -3.97
CA SER A 82 -6.82 -3.44 -2.81
C SER A 82 -5.86 -3.68 -1.65
N ILE A 83 -5.88 -2.75 -0.70
CA ILE A 83 -5.27 -2.99 0.61
C ILE A 83 -6.14 -4.01 1.33
N THR A 84 -5.53 -5.09 1.81
CA THR A 84 -6.21 -6.09 2.66
C THR A 84 -5.95 -5.84 4.13
N ASN A 85 -4.75 -5.36 4.48
CA ASN A 85 -4.41 -5.04 5.86
C ASN A 85 -3.39 -3.91 5.93
N VAL A 86 -3.44 -3.13 7.01
CA VAL A 86 -2.42 -2.16 7.38
C VAL A 86 -2.07 -2.40 8.83
N SER A 87 -0.78 -2.53 9.13
CA SER A 87 -0.26 -2.66 10.49
C SER A 87 0.99 -1.81 10.67
N GLY A 88 1.05 -1.01 11.72
CA GLY A 88 2.19 -0.17 12.10
C GLY A 88 2.10 0.23 13.55
#